data_AF-A0A955L9L7-F1
#
_entry.id   AF-A0A955L9L7-F1
#
_cell.length_a   1.000
_cell.length_b   1.000
_cell.length_c   1.000
_cell.angle_alpha   90.00
_cell.angle_beta   90.00
_cell.angle_gamma   90.00
#
_symmetry.space_group_name_H-M   'P 1'
#
loop_
_entity.id
_entity.type
_entity.pdbx_description
1 polymer ?
#
loop_
_entity_poly.entity_id
_entity_poly.type
_entity_poly.pdbx_seq_one_letter_code
_entity_poly.pdbx_strand_id
1 'polypeptide(L)' 'MSPEAAQAIAKGMMILSMMGSAIGEALVISSAFRAIGRNPKLEETLFSKVIIAVALVESTAIYAFVAFFLT' A
#
# COMPACT_ATOMS: atom_id res chain seq x y z
N MET A 1 0.95 31.94 -7.99
CA MET A 1 1.72 30.68 -8.03
C MET A 1 1.83 30.29 -9.50
N SER A 2 3.02 29.95 -9.99
CA SER A 2 3.13 29.46 -11.37
C SER A 2 2.56 28.04 -11.48
N PRO A 3 2.04 27.62 -12.66
CA PRO A 3 1.54 26.26 -12.87
C PRO A 3 2.58 25.19 -12.52
N GLU A 4 3.85 25.43 -12.83
CA GLU A 4 4.95 24.49 -12.59
C GLU A 4 5.22 24.32 -11.08
N ALA A 5 5.12 25.40 -10.31
CA ALA A 5 5.25 25.35 -8.85
C ALA A 5 4.08 24.58 -8.21
N ALA A 6 2.87 24.76 -8.73
CA ALA A 6 1.69 24.01 -8.27
C ALA A 6 1.82 22.50 -8.57
N GLN A 7 2.31 22.13 -9.76
CA GLN A 7 2.57 20.75 -10.13
C GLN A 7 3.63 20.09 -9.26
N ALA A 8 4.73 20.79 -8.97
CA ALA A 8 5.79 20.27 -8.11
C ALA A 8 5.27 19.96 -6.69
N ILE A 9 4.44 20.84 -6.13
CA ILE A 9 3.81 20.63 -4.82
C ILE A 9 2.86 19.43 -4.87
N ALA A 10 2.00 19.35 -5.89
CA ALA A 10 1.07 18.23 -6.05
C ALA A 10 1.79 16.87 -6.13
N LYS A 11 2.88 16.80 -6.91
CA LYS A 11 3.75 15.62 -7.00
C LYS A 11 4.33 15.21 -5.65
N GLY A 12 4.82 16.17 -4.87
CA GLY A 12 5.30 15.92 -3.51
C GLY A 12 4.23 15.32 -2.61
N MET A 13 3.00 15.86 -2.67
CA MET A 13 1.86 15.35 -1.90
C MET A 13 1.45 13.94 -2.31
N MET A 14 1.51 13.60 -3.60
CA MET A 14 1.19 12.25 -4.09
C MET A 14 2.15 11.20 -3.53
N ILE A 15 3.46 11.47 -3.53
CA ILE A 15 4.45 10.59 -2.91
C ILE A 15 4.17 10.39 -1.41
N LEU A 16 3.82 11.45 -0.68
CA LEU A 16 3.49 11.34 0.75
C LEU A 16 2.26 10.45 1.00
N SER A 17 1.27 10.47 0.10
CA SER A 17 0.07 9.65 0.24
C SER A 17 0.35 8.14 0.19
N MET A 18 1.44 7.72 -0.46
CA MET A 18 1.84 6.30 -0.57
C MET A 18 2.19 5.67 0.79
N MET A 19 2.49 6.48 1.82
CA MET A 19 2.75 5.99 3.18
C MET A 19 1.57 5.20 3.77
N GLY A 20 0.34 5.49 3.32
CA GLY A 20 -0.84 4.72 3.71
C GLY A 20 -0.77 3.24 3.30
N SER A 21 -0.21 2.93 2.12
CA SER A 21 -0.03 1.56 1.66
C SER A 21 0.94 0.81 2.56
N ALA A 22 2.12 1.38 2.82
CA ALA A 22 3.13 0.77 3.69
C ALA A 22 2.59 0.42 5.09
N ILE A 23 1.79 1.32 5.68
CA ILE A 23 1.14 1.06 6.97
C ILE A 23 0.09 -0.06 6.84
N GLY A 24 -0.74 -0.01 5.79
CA GLY A 24 -1.78 -1.01 5.54
C GLY A 24 -1.19 -2.42 5.35
N GLU A 25 -0.13 -2.55 4.56
CA GLU A 25 0.55 -3.82 4.32
C GLU A 25 1.17 -4.37 5.62
N ALA A 26 1.83 -3.52 6.40
CA ALA A 26 2.38 -3.92 7.69
C ALA A 26 1.30 -4.46 8.65
N LEU A 27 0.11 -3.86 8.66
CA LEU A 27 -1.02 -4.32 9.46
C LEU A 27 -1.57 -5.67 8.97
N VAL A 28 -1.70 -5.85 7.65
CA VAL A 28 -2.16 -7.12 7.05
C VAL A 28 -1.17 -8.24 7.36
N ILE A 29 0.12 -8.03 7.08
CA ILE A 29 1.17 -9.03 7.25
C ILE A 29 1.37 -9.38 8.73
N SER A 30 1.42 -8.38 9.61
CA SER A 30 1.57 -8.64 11.06
C SER A 30 0.38 -9.41 11.64
N SER A 31 -0.83 -9.15 11.16
CA SER A 31 -2.03 -9.90 11.55
C SER A 31 -1.97 -11.35 11.06
N ALA A 32 -1.50 -11.57 9.82
CA ALA A 32 -1.30 -12.90 9.26
C ALA A 32 -0.27 -13.70 10.06
N PHE A 33 0.88 -13.12 10.40
CA PHE A 33 1.89 -13.78 11.22
C PHE A 33 1.41 -14.09 12.63
N ARG A 34 0.61 -13.20 13.25
CA ARG A 34 -0.04 -13.51 14.53
C ARG A 34 -1.00 -14.69 14.43
N ALA A 35 -1.73 -14.81 13.32
CA ALA A 35 -2.64 -15.94 13.09
C ALA A 35 -1.86 -17.25 12.88
N ILE A 36 -0.81 -17.24 12.06
CA ILE A 36 0.06 -18.39 11.80
C ILE A 36 0.76 -18.83 13.09
N GLY A 37 1.28 -17.89 13.89
CA GLY A 37 1.90 -18.20 15.18
C GLY A 37 0.95 -18.87 16.19
N ARG A 38 -0.36 -18.63 16.09
CA ARG A 38 -1.38 -19.32 16.91
C ARG A 38 -1.79 -20.68 16.34
N ASN A 39 -1.80 -20.82 15.02
CA ASN A 39 -2.11 -22.08 14.36
C ASN A 39 -1.28 -22.22 13.06
N PRO A 40 -0.13 -22.92 13.11
CA PRO A 40 0.77 -23.06 11.96
C PRO A 40 0.12 -23.74 10.74
N LYS A 41 -0.92 -24.55 10.94
CA LYS A 41 -1.64 -25.21 9.83
C LYS A 41 -2.39 -24.23 8.92
N LEU A 42 -2.54 -22.97 9.32
CA LEU A 42 -3.23 -21.96 8.52
C LEU A 42 -2.37 -21.37 7.41
N GLU A 43 -1.04 -21.54 7.45
CA GLU A 43 -0.09 -20.87 6.54
C GLU A 43 -0.47 -21.01 5.06
N GLU A 44 -0.67 -22.23 4.57
CA GLU A 44 -1.07 -22.47 3.16
C GLU A 44 -2.37 -21.76 2.80
N THR A 45 -3.37 -21.80 3.69
CA THR A 45 -4.68 -21.21 3.44
C THR A 45 -4.70 -19.69 3.53
N LEU A 46 -3.76 -19.11 4.29
CA LEU A 46 -3.61 -17.66 4.47
C LEU A 46 -2.76 -17.04 3.37
N PHE A 47 -1.75 -17.75 2.86
CA PHE A 47 -0.78 -17.18 1.93
C PHE A 47 -1.44 -16.50 0.73
N SER A 48 -2.31 -17.20 0.00
CA SER A 48 -3.02 -16.64 -1.15
C SER A 48 -3.92 -15.45 -0.79
N LYS A 49 -4.58 -15.49 0.37
CA LYS A 49 -5.44 -14.41 0.86
C LYS A 49 -4.64 -13.16 1.24
N VAL A 50 -3.47 -13.34 1.85
CA VAL A 50 -2.56 -12.25 2.21
C VAL A 50 -2.02 -11.58 0.94
N ILE A 51 -1.63 -12.34 -0.08
CA ILE A 51 -1.18 -11.76 -1.36
C ILE A 51 -2.28 -10.91 -2.00
N ILE A 52 -3.53 -11.40 -2.02
CA ILE A 52 -4.66 -10.62 -2.54
C ILE A 52 -4.90 -9.35 -1.71
N ALA A 53 -4.85 -9.46 -0.37
CA ALA A 53 -5.05 -8.32 0.52
C ALA A 53 -3.94 -7.27 0.35
N VAL A 54 -2.68 -7.69 0.27
CA VAL A 54 -1.53 -6.81 0.00
C VAL A 54 -1.69 -6.14 -1.36
N ALA A 55 -2.03 -6.86 -2.42
CA ALA A 55 -2.25 -6.28 -3.74
C ALA A 55 -3.39 -5.23 -3.75
N LEU A 56 -4.46 -5.45 -2.97
CA LEU A 56 -5.54 -4.48 -2.81
C LEU A 56 -5.07 -3.23 -2.06
N VAL A 57 -4.29 -3.39 -1.00
CA VAL A 57 -3.72 -2.25 -0.27
C VAL A 57 -2.76 -1.46 -1.18
N GLU A 58 -1.87 -2.17 -1.88
CA GLU A 58 -0.86 -1.59 -2.77
C GLU A 58 -1.47 -0.85 -3.97
N SER A 59 -2.66 -1.26 -4.42
CA SER A 59 -3.38 -0.56 -5.49
C SER A 59 -3.55 0.94 -5.20
N THR A 60 -3.68 1.33 -3.93
CA THR A 60 -3.81 2.73 -3.52
C THR A 60 -2.54 3.53 -3.78
N ALA A 61 -1.36 2.96 -3.51
CA ALA A 61 -0.08 3.56 -3.83
C ALA A 61 0.17 3.60 -5.33
N ILE A 62 -0.24 2.55 -6.07
CA ILE A 62 -0.14 2.51 -7.53
C ILE A 62 -0.97 3.64 -8.15
N TYR A 63 -2.20 3.90 -7.69
CA TYR A 63 -3.00 5.01 -8.20
C TYR A 63 -2.36 6.37 -7.93
N ALA A 64 -1.78 6.59 -6.75
CA ALA A 64 -1.04 7.82 -6.44
C ALA A 64 0.22 7.97 -7.32
N PHE A 65 0.92 6.87 -7.60
CA PHE A 65 2.10 6.85 -8.46
C PHE A 65 1.76 7.10 -9.94
N VAL A 66 0.65 6.55 -10.43
CA VAL A 66 0.14 6.86 -11.77
C VAL A 66 -0.22 8.35 -11.86
N ALA A 67 -0.95 8.89 -10.86
CA ALA A 67 -1.30 10.30 -10.82
C ALA A 67 -0.06 11.21 -10.80
N PHE A 68 1.02 10.81 -10.14
CA PHE A 68 2.29 11.55 -10.11
C PHE A 68 2.88 11.78 -11.51
N PHE A 69 2.81 10.79 -12.40
CA PHE A 69 3.31 10.94 -13.78
C PHE A 69 2.35 11.71 -14.69
N LEU A 70 1.06 11.71 -14.38
CA LEU A 70 0.04 12.41 -15.16
C LEU A 70 -0.13 13.88 -14.76
N THR A 71 0.40 14.28 -13.61
CA THR A 71 0.34 15.65 -13.08
C THR A 71 1.52 16.49 -13.56
#